data_AF-A0A418RU81-F1
#
_entry.id   AF-A0A418RU81-F1
#
_cell.length_a   1.000
_cell.length_b   1.000
_cell.length_c   1.000
_cell.angle_alpha   90.00
_cell.angle_beta   90.00
_cell.angle_gamma   90.00
#
_symmetry.space_group_name_H-M   'P 1'
#
loop_
_entity.id
_entity.type
_entity.pdbx_description
1 polymer ?
#
loop_
_entity_poly.entity_id
_entity_poly.type
_entity_poly.pdbx_seq_one_letter_code
_entity_poly.pdbx_strand_id
1 'polypeptide(L)'
;MAIITSPPRTVSDIKTHSGRVSRDHQVYRDYFQVGALELERWRRAKEREVALSRIASINTRIAEIDKEKEVLLASATSACEEIYNKGNPEASENKKSSGLRIKY
;
A
#
# COMPACT_ATOMS: atom_id res chain seq x y z
N MET A 1 -17.04 31.46 81.98
CA MET A 1 -16.07 31.25 80.88
C MET A 1 -16.31 29.88 80.28
N ALA A 2 -16.69 29.79 79.00
CA ALA A 2 -16.90 28.51 78.33
C ALA A 2 -15.54 28.00 77.79
N ILE A 3 -15.11 26.84 78.26
CA ILE A 3 -13.87 26.19 77.81
C ILE A 3 -14.23 25.37 76.57
N ILE A 4 -13.77 25.80 75.40
CA ILE A 4 -13.99 25.05 74.15
C ILE A 4 -12.99 23.89 74.15
N THR A 5 -13.46 22.68 74.46
CA THR A 5 -12.65 21.47 74.39
C THR A 5 -12.74 20.90 72.97
N SER A 6 -11.82 21.27 72.08
CA SER A 6 -11.69 20.54 70.81
C SER A 6 -11.19 19.11 71.10
N PRO A 7 -11.82 18.06 70.56
CA PRO A 7 -11.41 16.68 70.82
C PRO A 7 -9.97 16.42 70.33
N PRO A 8 -9.23 15.51 70.99
CA PRO A 8 -7.84 15.20 70.62
C PRO A 8 -7.80 14.60 69.20
N ARG A 9 -6.93 15.15 68.35
CA ARG A 9 -6.74 14.67 66.97
C ARG A 9 -6.32 13.21 66.98
N THR A 10 -7.01 12.39 66.20
CA THR A 10 -6.78 10.95 66.07
C THR A 10 -5.85 10.65 64.90
N VAL A 11 -5.38 9.41 64.78
CA VAL A 11 -4.58 8.94 63.64
C VAL A 11 -5.32 9.11 62.29
N SER A 12 -6.64 9.05 62.28
CA SER A 12 -7.49 9.37 61.12
C SER A 12 -7.49 10.85 60.74
N ASP A 13 -7.14 11.75 61.66
CA ASP A 13 -7.02 13.19 61.40
C ASP A 13 -5.64 13.58 60.87
N ILE A 14 -4.68 12.65 60.84
CA ILE A 14 -3.37 12.83 60.22
C ILE A 14 -3.57 12.81 58.71
N LYS A 15 -3.77 13.99 58.12
CA LYS A 15 -3.77 14.18 56.66
C LYS A 15 -2.39 13.86 56.11
N THR A 16 -2.19 12.64 55.63
CA THR A 16 -0.99 12.24 54.91
C THR A 16 -0.94 12.96 53.55
N HIS A 17 0.26 13.37 53.13
CA HIS A 17 0.45 13.99 51.80
C HIS A 17 -0.02 13.10 50.64
N SER A 18 -0.17 11.79 50.87
CA SER A 18 -0.69 10.84 49.88
C SER A 18 -2.12 11.11 49.43
N GLY A 19 -2.95 11.79 50.23
CA GLY A 19 -4.31 12.22 49.84
C GLY A 19 -4.37 13.59 49.17
N ARG A 20 -3.29 14.39 49.27
CA ARG A 20 -3.11 15.65 48.53
C ARG A 20 -2.35 15.36 47.25
N VAL A 21 -2.98 14.64 46.32
CA VAL A 21 -2.49 14.60 44.93
C VAL A 21 -2.73 15.98 44.35
N SER A 22 -1.74 16.86 44.54
CA SER A 22 -1.78 18.21 43.99
C SER A 22 -1.75 18.12 42.46
N ARG A 23 -2.47 19.03 41.80
CA ARG A 23 -2.40 19.21 40.33
C ARG A 23 -0.98 19.57 39.84
N ASP A 24 -0.03 19.75 40.75
CA ASP A 24 1.37 20.11 40.50
C ASP A 24 2.11 19.10 39.61
N HIS A 25 1.65 17.84 39.51
CA HIS A 25 2.25 16.85 38.62
C HIS A 25 1.64 16.82 37.20
N GLN A 26 0.65 17.66 36.89
CA GLN A 26 -0.02 17.66 35.59
C GLN A 26 0.97 17.91 34.45
N VAL A 27 1.88 18.87 34.62
CA VAL A 27 2.92 19.20 33.64
C VAL A 27 3.78 18.00 33.29
N TYR A 28 4.19 17.20 34.29
CA TYR A 28 4.97 15.99 34.05
C TYR A 28 4.16 14.93 33.28
N ARG A 29 2.87 14.78 33.59
CA ARG A 29 1.99 13.85 32.87
C ARG A 29 1.81 14.29 31.41
N ASP A 30 1.66 15.57 31.17
CA ASP A 30 1.53 16.13 29.82
C ASP A 30 2.80 15.87 29.01
N TYR A 31 4.00 16.08 29.60
CA TYR A 31 5.26 15.73 28.94
C TYR A 31 5.36 14.24 28.58
N PHE A 32 4.94 13.35 29.49
CA PHE A 32 4.91 11.91 29.19
C PHE A 32 3.93 11.57 28.07
N GLN A 33 2.77 12.22 28.02
CA GLN A 33 1.80 12.03 26.95
C GLN A 33 2.35 12.51 25.61
N VAL A 34 3.03 13.66 25.57
CA VAL A 34 3.70 14.14 24.36
C VAL A 34 4.76 13.15 23.88
N GLY A 35 5.62 12.66 24.78
CA GLY A 35 6.63 11.66 24.44
C GLY A 35 6.02 10.37 23.88
N ALA A 36 4.91 9.90 24.44
CA ALA A 36 4.20 8.72 23.93
C ALA A 36 3.66 8.95 22.49
N LEU A 37 3.11 10.13 22.22
CA LEU A 37 2.62 10.50 20.88
C LEU A 37 3.76 10.64 19.87
N GLU A 38 4.90 11.18 20.27
CA GLU A 38 6.10 11.27 19.42
C GLU A 38 6.60 9.89 19.01
N LEU A 39 6.69 8.95 19.96
CA LEU A 39 7.08 7.56 19.70
C LEU A 39 6.07 6.86 18.78
N GLU A 40 4.77 7.05 19.01
CA GLU A 40 3.75 6.50 18.13
C GLU A 40 3.90 7.06 16.71
N ARG A 41 4.04 8.39 16.55
CA ARG A 41 4.25 9.01 15.25
C ARG A 41 5.46 8.42 14.53
N TRP A 42 6.57 8.22 15.24
CA TRP A 42 7.77 7.62 14.68
C TRP A 42 7.53 6.18 14.20
N ARG A 43 6.86 5.35 15.01
CA ARG A 43 6.47 3.99 14.61
C ARG A 43 5.58 3.99 13.37
N ARG A 44 4.54 4.82 13.33
CA ARG A 44 3.62 4.94 12.18
C ARG A 44 4.35 5.41 10.92
N ALA A 45 5.31 6.33 11.05
CA ALA A 45 6.13 6.77 9.93
C ALA A 45 6.95 5.61 9.36
N LYS A 46 7.53 4.76 10.23
CA LYS A 46 8.27 3.58 9.78
C LYS A 46 7.39 2.55 9.08
N GLU A 47 6.21 2.29 9.62
CA GLU A 47 5.21 1.42 8.99
C GLU A 47 4.79 1.95 7.61
N ARG A 48 4.62 3.26 7.49
CA ARG A 48 4.33 3.91 6.20
C ARG A 48 5.43 3.69 5.19
N GLU A 49 6.71 3.87 5.57
CA GLU A 49 7.84 3.62 4.68
C GLU A 49 7.87 2.17 4.16
N VAL A 50 7.65 1.20 5.04
CA VAL A 50 7.60 -0.22 4.67
C VAL A 50 6.44 -0.49 3.72
N ALA A 51 5.26 0.07 3.99
CA ALA A 51 4.10 -0.05 3.12
C ALA A 51 4.32 0.57 1.74
N LEU A 52 4.96 1.74 1.68
CA LEU A 52 5.30 2.41 0.41
C LEU A 52 6.28 1.58 -0.42
N SER A 53 7.31 0.99 0.21
CA SER A 53 8.23 0.08 -0.46
C SER A 53 7.50 -1.13 -1.05
N ARG A 54 6.53 -1.68 -0.32
CA ARG A 54 5.70 -2.79 -0.81
C ARG A 54 4.82 -2.38 -2.00
N ILE A 55 4.19 -1.20 -1.94
CA ILE A 55 3.40 -0.66 -3.06
C ILE A 55 4.28 -0.47 -4.29
N ALA A 56 5.48 0.08 -4.13
CA ALA A 56 6.43 0.25 -5.23
C ALA A 56 6.78 -1.09 -5.90
N SER A 57 7.08 -2.13 -5.10
CA SER A 57 7.34 -3.48 -5.63
C SER A 57 6.15 -4.06 -6.39
N ILE A 58 4.93 -3.88 -5.87
CA ILE A 58 3.70 -4.33 -6.55
C ILE A 58 3.55 -3.61 -7.90
N ASN A 59 3.74 -2.29 -7.94
CA ASN A 59 3.65 -1.51 -9.16
C ASN A 59 4.68 -1.94 -10.20
N THR A 60 5.92 -2.22 -9.78
CA THR A 60 6.94 -2.77 -10.67
C THR A 60 6.49 -4.11 -11.27
N ARG A 61 5.95 -5.02 -10.45
CA ARG A 61 5.47 -6.32 -10.96
C ARG A 61 4.28 -6.18 -11.91
N ILE A 62 3.36 -5.23 -11.65
CA ILE A 62 2.26 -4.94 -12.58
C ILE A 62 2.80 -4.50 -13.94
N ALA A 63 3.76 -3.56 -13.95
CA ALA A 63 4.36 -3.09 -15.19
C ALA A 63 5.10 -4.19 -15.96
N GLU A 64 5.76 -5.12 -15.26
CA GLU A 64 6.36 -6.31 -15.88
C GLU A 64 5.29 -7.22 -16.50
N ILE A 65 4.20 -7.50 -15.78
CA ILE A 65 3.08 -8.32 -16.27
C ILE A 65 2.49 -7.72 -17.54
N ASP A 66 2.30 -6.40 -17.58
CA ASP A 66 1.71 -5.74 -18.75
C ASP A 66 2.65 -5.82 -19.97
N LYS A 67 3.97 -5.68 -19.77
CA LYS A 67 4.95 -5.94 -20.84
C LYS A 67 4.93 -7.39 -21.30
N GLU A 68 4.89 -8.35 -20.37
CA GLU A 68 4.80 -9.78 -20.69
C GLU A 68 3.55 -10.06 -21.54
N LYS A 69 2.40 -9.46 -21.19
CA LYS A 69 1.16 -9.57 -21.97
C LYS A 69 1.29 -9.00 -23.37
N GLU A 70 1.88 -7.82 -23.52
CA GLU A 70 2.09 -7.19 -24.84
C GLU A 70 2.90 -8.10 -25.76
N VAL A 71 3.99 -8.69 -25.24
CA VAL A 71 4.81 -9.64 -26.00
C VAL A 71 4.02 -10.88 -26.41
N LEU A 72 3.24 -11.45 -25.49
CA LEU A 72 2.42 -12.63 -25.78
C LEU A 72 1.33 -12.33 -26.81
N LEU A 73 0.68 -11.17 -26.73
CA LEU A 73 -0.33 -10.74 -27.69
C LEU A 73 0.29 -10.53 -29.08
N ALA A 74 1.45 -9.87 -29.17
CA ALA A 74 2.15 -9.67 -30.44
C ALA A 74 2.54 -11.01 -31.10
N SER A 75 3.04 -11.96 -30.31
CA SER A 75 3.36 -13.31 -30.77
C SER A 75 2.11 -14.07 -31.27
N ALA A 76 1.00 -13.95 -30.54
CA ALA A 76 -0.26 -14.56 -30.93
C ALA A 76 -0.81 -13.96 -32.24
N THR A 77 -0.74 -12.63 -32.41
CA THR A 77 -1.19 -11.97 -33.64
C THR A 77 -0.33 -12.39 -34.84
N SER A 78 1.00 -12.44 -34.70
CA SER A 78 1.86 -12.91 -35.79
C SER A 78 1.59 -14.36 -36.16
N ALA A 79 1.35 -15.23 -35.17
CA ALA A 79 1.00 -16.63 -35.42
C ALA A 79 -0.35 -16.76 -36.15
N CYS A 80 -1.35 -15.94 -35.80
CA CYS A 80 -2.62 -15.90 -36.52
C CYS A 80 -2.47 -15.39 -37.96
N GLU A 81 -1.64 -14.37 -38.18
CA GLU A 81 -1.34 -13.86 -39.52
C GLU A 81 -0.65 -14.92 -40.40
N GLU A 82 0.29 -15.69 -39.85
CA GLU A 82 0.92 -16.79 -40.58
C GLU A 82 -0.08 -17.89 -40.97
N ILE A 83 -1.02 -18.23 -40.09
CA ILE A 83 -2.07 -19.21 -40.37
C ILE A 83 -3.01 -18.70 -41.46
N TYR A 84 -3.43 -17.43 -41.40
CA TYR A 84 -4.27 -16.80 -42.42
C TYR A 84 -3.58 -16.81 -43.80
N ASN A 85 -2.29 -16.47 -43.84
CA ASN A 85 -1.52 -16.46 -45.09
C ASN A 85 -1.26 -17.86 -45.66
N LYS A 86 -1.09 -18.90 -44.82
CA LYS A 86 -1.02 -20.30 -45.28
C LYS A 86 -2.37 -20.85 -45.74
N GLY A 87 -3.48 -20.33 -45.22
CA GLY A 87 -4.84 -20.74 -45.55
C GLY A 87 -5.40 -20.16 -46.85
N ASN A 88 -4.71 -19.20 -47.50
CA ASN A 88 -5.15 -18.59 -48.75
C ASN A 88 -4.20 -18.94 -49.93
N PRO A 89 -4.32 -20.14 -50.54
CA PRO A 89 -3.45 -20.57 -51.64
C PRO A 89 -3.77 -19.93 -53.02
N GLU A 90 -4.68 -18.96 -53.13
CA GLU A 90 -5.16 -18.44 -54.44
C GLU A 90 -4.73 -17.01 -54.80
N ALA A 91 -3.46 -16.64 -54.59
CA ALA A 91 -2.97 -15.33 -55.05
C ALA A 91 -1.63 -15.32 -55.79
N SER A 92 -1.09 -16.47 -56.23
CA SER A 92 0.16 -16.45 -56.99
C SER A 92 0.36 -17.55 -58.03
N GLU A 93 -0.56 -17.79 -58.96
CA GLU A 93 -0.19 -18.39 -60.27
C GLU A 93 -1.06 -17.87 -61.42
N ASN A 94 -0.85 -16.62 -61.84
CA ASN A 94 -1.31 -16.17 -63.16
C ASN A 94 -0.34 -16.66 -64.25
N LYS A 95 -0.24 -17.98 -64.46
CA LYS A 95 0.38 -18.54 -65.65
C LYS A 95 -0.62 -18.37 -66.80
N LYS A 96 -0.39 -17.35 -67.64
CA LYS A 96 -1.13 -17.15 -68.89
C LYS A 96 -0.96 -18.40 -69.75
N SER A 97 -1.99 -19.26 -69.81
CA SER A 97 -2.04 -20.35 -70.77
C SER A 97 -2.22 -19.74 -72.16
N SER A 98 -1.14 -19.52 -72.89
CA SER A 98 -1.20 -19.13 -74.30
C SER A 98 -1.66 -20.33 -75.11
N GLY A 99 -2.98 -20.51 -75.21
CA GLY A 99 -3.59 -21.55 -76.03
C GLY A 99 -3.16 -21.44 -77.50
N LEU A 100 -2.92 -22.58 -78.14
CA LEU A 100 -2.47 -22.67 -79.52
C LEU A 100 -3.58 -22.18 -80.48
N ARG A 101 -3.35 -21.07 -81.18
CA ARG A 101 -4.30 -20.52 -82.15
C ARG A 101 -4.09 -21.16 -83.52
N ILE A 102 -4.99 -22.06 -83.91
CA ILE A 102 -5.05 -22.61 -85.26
C ILE A 102 -5.75 -21.57 -86.16
N LYS A 103 -5.09 -21.18 -87.25
CA LYS A 103 -5.66 -20.33 -88.31
C LYS A 103 -6.20 -21.22 -89.43
N TYR A 104 -7.45 -21.01 -89.80
CA TYR A 104 -8.02 -21.42 -91.08
C TYR A 104 -7.87 -20.26 -92.08
#